data_AF-A0A2T7PD38-F1
#
_entry.id   AF-A0A2T7PD38-F1
#
_cell.length_a   1.000
_cell.length_b   1.000
_cell.length_c   1.000
_cell.angle_alpha   90.00
_cell.angle_beta   90.00
_cell.angle_gamma   90.00
#
_symmetry.space_group_name_H-M   'P 1'
#
loop_
_entity.id
_entity.type
_entity.pdbx_description
1 polymer ?
#
loop_
_entity_poly.entity_id
_entity_poly.type
_entity_poly.pdbx_seq_one_letter_code
_entity_poly.pdbx_strand_id
1 'polypeptide(L)'
;MGSPTMEFDRTAAMISATIGVGLGIAIGWGLKGRNSKAITKNVLEDVTETVKVMGDSRDRKMVLVVRNDLKMGKGKIAAQCAHAAVGAVEKASRKDPSNLRQWRLTGQQKVVVKVEDEASLLDLAEKAIASGLVTCLISDAGRTQIAPGSKTVLGVGPGPCELVDQVTGHLKLL
;
A
#
# COMPACT_ATOMS: atom_id res chain seq x y z
N MET A 1 29.71 -43.04 -47.99
CA MET A 1 30.61 -42.22 -48.83
C MET A 1 29.73 -41.50 -49.84
N GLY A 2 29.55 -40.19 -49.91
CA GLY A 2 29.90 -39.01 -49.12
C GLY A 2 29.10 -37.89 -49.81
N SER A 3 28.34 -37.09 -49.07
CA SER A 3 27.54 -35.99 -49.61
C SER A 3 28.44 -34.80 -50.03
N PRO A 4 28.06 -34.05 -51.08
CA PRO A 4 28.88 -32.95 -51.58
C PRO A 4 28.83 -31.75 -50.63
N THR A 5 29.99 -31.18 -50.38
CA THR A 5 30.23 -30.00 -49.54
C THR A 5 29.72 -28.73 -50.23
N MET A 6 28.82 -28.01 -49.55
CA MET A 6 28.53 -26.60 -49.79
C MET A 6 29.79 -25.76 -49.52
N GLU A 7 30.39 -25.20 -50.57
CA GLU A 7 31.50 -24.24 -50.46
C GLU A 7 31.12 -22.85 -51.03
N PHE A 8 29.82 -22.56 -51.19
CA PHE A 8 29.37 -21.36 -51.92
C PHE A 8 28.84 -20.21 -51.05
N ASP A 9 28.93 -20.27 -49.71
CA ASP A 9 28.16 -19.37 -48.82
C ASP A 9 28.99 -18.62 -47.75
N ARG A 10 30.30 -18.43 -47.98
CA ARG A 10 31.17 -17.70 -47.02
C ARG A 10 31.59 -16.31 -47.50
N THR A 11 31.54 -16.04 -48.79
CA THR A 11 31.93 -14.74 -49.38
C THR A 11 30.82 -13.69 -49.28
N ALA A 12 29.55 -14.09 -49.35
CA ALA A 12 28.41 -13.18 -49.21
C ALA A 12 28.25 -12.62 -47.78
N ALA A 13 28.49 -13.44 -46.76
CA ALA A 13 28.37 -13.06 -45.34
C ALA A 13 29.40 -12.00 -44.91
N MET A 14 30.60 -12.00 -45.51
CA MET A 14 31.68 -11.06 -45.15
C MET A 14 31.47 -9.65 -45.75
N ILE A 15 30.78 -9.54 -46.89
CA ILE A 15 30.50 -8.25 -47.54
C ILE A 15 29.35 -7.50 -46.84
N SER A 16 28.41 -8.20 -46.22
CA SER A 16 27.34 -7.58 -45.41
C SER A 16 27.81 -6.99 -44.08
N ALA A 17 28.92 -7.48 -43.52
CA ALA A 17 29.37 -7.08 -42.18
C ALA A 17 30.09 -5.72 -42.14
N THR A 18 30.68 -5.27 -43.26
CA THR A 18 31.50 -4.04 -43.28
C THR A 18 30.70 -2.78 -43.60
N ILE A 19 29.57 -2.87 -44.31
CA ILE A 19 28.73 -1.71 -44.65
C ILE A 19 27.87 -1.28 -43.45
N GLY A 20 27.44 -2.23 -42.61
CA GLY A 20 26.55 -1.96 -41.47
C GLY A 20 27.20 -1.16 -40.31
N VAL A 21 28.50 -1.35 -40.08
CA VAL A 21 29.20 -0.68 -38.96
C VAL A 21 29.51 0.80 -39.29
N GLY A 22 29.80 1.11 -40.56
CA GLY A 22 30.15 2.47 -41.00
C GLY A 22 28.97 3.47 -40.94
N LEU A 23 27.75 3.02 -41.25
CA LEU A 23 26.56 3.88 -41.19
C LEU A 23 26.05 4.10 -39.76
N GLY A 24 26.21 3.11 -38.88
CA GLY A 24 25.75 3.21 -37.48
C GLY A 24 26.50 4.26 -36.66
N ILE A 25 27.80 4.43 -36.88
CA ILE A 25 28.63 5.40 -36.15
C ILE A 25 28.35 6.85 -36.62
N ALA A 26 28.10 7.06 -37.92
CA ALA A 26 27.76 8.37 -38.46
C ALA A 26 26.37 8.87 -38.00
N ILE A 27 25.38 7.98 -37.91
CA ILE A 27 24.05 8.29 -37.35
C ILE A 27 24.14 8.55 -35.85
N GLY A 28 24.97 7.77 -35.13
CA GLY A 28 25.17 7.89 -33.68
C GLY A 28 25.83 9.21 -33.24
N TRP A 29 26.68 9.82 -34.06
CA TRP A 29 27.27 11.13 -33.75
C TRP A 29 26.45 12.33 -34.29
N GLY A 30 25.69 12.13 -35.38
CA GLY A 30 24.81 13.17 -35.96
C GLY A 30 23.54 13.49 -35.16
N LEU A 31 23.06 12.54 -34.34
CA LEU A 31 21.87 12.72 -33.47
C LEU A 31 22.22 13.00 -32.02
N LYS A 32 23.34 13.70 -31.76
CA LYS A 32 23.60 14.33 -30.45
C LYS A 32 22.73 15.59 -30.30
N GLY A 33 21.41 15.42 -30.35
CA GLY A 33 20.44 16.50 -30.46
C GLY A 33 19.29 16.37 -29.45
N ARG A 34 19.53 16.85 -28.23
CA ARG A 34 18.58 17.47 -27.28
C ARG A 34 17.26 16.77 -26.87
N ASN A 35 16.79 15.70 -27.52
CA ASN A 35 15.45 15.12 -27.29
C ASN A 35 15.42 13.76 -26.56
N SER A 36 16.54 13.03 -26.47
CA SER A 36 16.56 11.72 -25.80
C SER A 36 16.38 11.81 -24.28
N LYS A 37 16.79 12.92 -23.64
CA LYS A 37 16.69 13.10 -22.18
C LYS A 37 15.26 13.31 -21.68
N ALA A 38 14.38 13.88 -22.50
CA ALA A 38 12.99 14.11 -22.14
C ALA A 38 12.17 12.81 -22.27
N ILE A 39 12.43 12.03 -23.33
CA ILE A 39 11.76 10.75 -23.56
C ILE A 39 12.11 9.74 -22.46
N THR A 40 13.39 9.60 -22.12
CA THR A 40 13.79 8.68 -21.05
C THR A 40 13.26 9.09 -19.68
N LYS A 41 13.10 10.40 -19.42
CA LYS A 41 12.51 10.89 -18.16
C LYS A 41 11.03 10.54 -18.06
N ASN A 42 10.24 10.78 -19.11
CA ASN A 42 8.81 10.49 -19.11
C ASN A 42 8.53 8.98 -19.01
N VAL A 43 9.31 8.14 -19.69
CA VAL A 43 9.21 6.68 -19.57
C VAL A 43 9.62 6.19 -18.18
N LEU A 44 10.64 6.80 -17.57
CA LEU A 44 11.04 6.46 -16.21
C LEU A 44 9.95 6.86 -15.20
N GLU A 45 9.33 8.03 -15.35
CA GLU A 45 8.21 8.47 -14.50
C GLU A 45 7.01 7.51 -14.62
N ASP A 46 6.63 7.11 -15.84
CA ASP A 46 5.52 6.16 -16.11
C ASP A 46 5.79 4.75 -15.57
N VAL A 47 7.03 4.24 -15.72
CA VAL A 47 7.47 2.96 -15.12
C VAL A 47 7.50 3.05 -13.59
N THR A 48 7.92 4.18 -13.05
CA THR A 48 7.94 4.39 -11.59
C THR A 48 6.51 4.44 -11.05
N GLU A 49 5.59 5.07 -11.77
CA GLU A 49 4.18 5.15 -11.40
C GLU A 49 3.50 3.79 -11.47
N THR A 50 3.71 3.02 -12.53
CA THR A 50 3.19 1.63 -12.63
C THR A 50 3.77 0.71 -11.56
N VAL A 51 5.07 0.79 -11.25
CA VAL A 51 5.68 0.02 -10.15
C VAL A 51 5.14 0.47 -8.79
N LYS A 52 4.88 1.76 -8.59
CA LYS A 52 4.30 2.31 -7.36
C LYS A 52 2.85 1.86 -7.17
N VAL A 53 2.03 1.87 -8.23
CA VAL A 53 0.65 1.35 -8.23
C VAL A 53 0.62 -0.15 -7.91
N MET A 54 1.56 -0.92 -8.46
CA MET A 54 1.71 -2.35 -8.11
C MET A 54 2.26 -2.60 -6.69
N GLY A 55 2.95 -1.62 -6.11
CA GLY A 55 3.44 -1.62 -4.73
C GLY A 55 2.35 -1.33 -3.71
N ASP A 56 1.56 -0.28 -3.94
CA ASP A 56 0.50 0.21 -3.03
C ASP A 56 -0.63 -0.82 -2.83
N SER A 57 -0.91 -1.62 -3.87
CA SER A 57 -1.93 -2.68 -3.81
C SER A 57 -1.65 -3.77 -2.74
N ARG A 58 -0.40 -3.89 -2.27
CA ARG A 58 0.01 -4.80 -1.20
C ARG A 58 0.11 -4.15 0.18
N ASP A 59 0.10 -2.83 0.25
CA ASP A 59 0.23 -2.14 1.53
C ASP A 59 -1.08 -2.29 2.32
N ARG A 60 -0.89 -2.67 3.57
CA ARG A 60 -1.96 -2.94 4.53
C ARG A 60 -1.68 -2.18 5.80
N LYS A 61 -2.73 -1.63 6.39
CA LYS A 61 -2.65 -0.99 7.70
C LYS A 61 -3.89 -1.24 8.53
N MET A 62 -3.74 -0.97 9.82
CA MET A 62 -4.83 -0.84 10.77
C MET A 62 -4.82 0.58 11.31
N VAL A 63 -5.99 1.20 11.44
CA VAL A 63 -6.14 2.51 12.06
C VAL A 63 -6.92 2.36 13.36
N LEU A 64 -6.41 2.97 14.42
CA LEU A 64 -7.00 3.00 15.75
C LEU A 64 -7.54 4.42 15.99
N VAL A 65 -8.85 4.58 15.94
CA VAL A 65 -9.53 5.86 16.10
C VAL A 65 -9.91 6.03 17.57
N VAL A 66 -9.35 7.02 18.23
CA VAL A 66 -9.53 7.28 19.66
C VAL A 66 -10.44 8.48 19.88
N ARG A 67 -11.37 8.36 20.83
CA ARG A 67 -12.16 9.50 21.31
C ARG A 67 -11.36 10.44 22.20
N ASN A 68 -11.24 11.69 21.77
CA ASN A 68 -10.46 12.73 22.42
C ASN A 68 -11.25 13.53 23.47
N ASP A 69 -12.59 13.52 23.41
CA ASP A 69 -13.47 14.14 24.41
C ASP A 69 -13.39 13.44 25.77
N LEU A 70 -13.11 12.14 25.77
CA LEU A 70 -12.99 11.33 26.98
C LEU A 70 -11.77 11.67 27.85
N LYS A 71 -10.86 12.53 27.38
CA LYS A 71 -9.62 12.97 28.07
C LYS A 71 -8.85 11.80 28.72
N MET A 72 -8.79 10.66 28.04
CA MET A 72 -8.10 9.48 28.53
C MET A 72 -6.61 9.76 28.72
N GLY A 73 -6.04 9.32 29.85
CA GLY A 73 -4.59 9.36 30.04
C GLY A 73 -3.86 8.42 29.08
N LYS A 74 -2.57 8.72 28.81
CA LYS A 74 -1.73 7.99 27.83
C LYS A 74 -1.75 6.46 28.03
N GLY A 75 -1.67 6.00 29.28
CA GLY A 75 -1.71 4.56 29.60
C GLY A 75 -3.05 3.91 29.26
N LYS A 76 -4.17 4.62 29.52
CA LYS A 76 -5.50 4.12 29.17
C LYS A 76 -5.70 4.08 27.67
N ILE A 77 -5.27 5.13 26.95
CA ILE A 77 -5.28 5.15 25.48
C ILE A 77 -4.52 3.94 24.93
N ALA A 78 -3.30 3.70 25.40
CA ALA A 78 -2.48 2.58 24.94
C ALA A 78 -3.18 1.22 25.16
N ALA A 79 -3.75 0.99 26.34
CA ALA A 79 -4.49 -0.23 26.64
C ALA A 79 -5.74 -0.41 25.74
N GLN A 80 -6.52 0.65 25.54
CA GLN A 80 -7.73 0.61 24.70
C GLN A 80 -7.40 0.38 23.22
N CYS A 81 -6.34 1.02 22.73
CA CYS A 81 -5.77 0.77 21.41
C CYS A 81 -5.29 -0.68 21.25
N ALA A 82 -4.64 -1.25 22.27
CA ALA A 82 -4.23 -2.65 22.26
C ALA A 82 -5.44 -3.60 22.20
N HIS A 83 -6.49 -3.35 23.00
CA HIS A 83 -7.73 -4.12 22.94
C HIS A 83 -8.41 -4.05 21.56
N ALA A 84 -8.50 -2.85 20.98
CA ALA A 84 -9.05 -2.66 19.64
C ALA A 84 -8.25 -3.45 18.60
N ALA A 85 -6.92 -3.37 18.65
CA ALA A 85 -6.04 -4.07 17.72
C ALA A 85 -6.14 -5.59 17.83
N VAL A 86 -6.11 -6.14 19.05
CA VAL A 86 -6.24 -7.60 19.27
C VAL A 86 -7.60 -8.09 18.78
N GLY A 87 -8.69 -7.43 19.18
CA GLY A 87 -10.03 -7.81 18.75
C GLY A 87 -10.23 -7.69 17.23
N ALA A 88 -9.62 -6.70 16.59
CA ALA A 88 -9.63 -6.56 15.13
C ALA A 88 -8.86 -7.71 14.44
N VAL A 89 -7.69 -8.10 14.96
CA VAL A 89 -6.90 -9.24 14.47
C VAL A 89 -7.66 -10.56 14.63
N GLU A 90 -8.30 -10.79 15.78
CA GLU A 90 -9.10 -11.99 16.03
C GLU A 90 -10.30 -12.10 15.10
N LYS A 91 -10.96 -10.98 14.79
CA LYS A 91 -12.04 -10.95 13.79
C LYS A 91 -11.50 -11.17 12.38
N ALA A 92 -10.38 -10.53 12.03
CA ALA A 92 -9.76 -10.66 10.71
C ALA A 92 -9.26 -12.08 10.44
N SER A 93 -8.79 -12.81 11.46
CA SER A 93 -8.34 -14.20 11.28
C SER A 93 -9.46 -15.13 10.82
N ARG A 94 -10.72 -14.79 11.13
CA ARG A 94 -11.92 -15.55 10.74
C ARG A 94 -12.53 -15.03 9.45
N LYS A 95 -12.58 -13.71 9.27
CA LYS A 95 -13.27 -13.06 8.14
C LYS A 95 -12.39 -12.93 6.89
N ASP A 96 -11.11 -12.62 7.07
CA ASP A 96 -10.18 -12.31 5.97
C ASP A 96 -8.73 -12.69 6.35
N PRO A 97 -8.43 -14.00 6.43
CA PRO A 97 -7.12 -14.49 6.85
C PRO A 97 -6.00 -14.15 5.84
N SER A 98 -6.33 -13.97 4.56
CA SER A 98 -5.37 -13.63 3.51
C SER A 98 -4.83 -12.21 3.70
N ASN A 99 -5.73 -11.24 3.87
CA ASN A 99 -5.38 -9.85 4.15
C ASN A 99 -4.65 -9.70 5.50
N LEU A 100 -5.09 -10.43 6.53
CA LEU A 100 -4.37 -10.47 7.81
C LEU A 100 -2.94 -10.99 7.65
N ARG A 101 -2.74 -12.03 6.83
CA ARG A 101 -1.40 -12.55 6.52
C ARG A 101 -0.56 -11.50 5.81
N GLN A 102 -1.10 -10.80 4.80
CA GLN A 102 -0.38 -9.72 4.10
C GLN A 102 0.04 -8.62 5.07
N TRP A 103 -0.89 -8.12 5.88
CA TRP A 103 -0.59 -7.11 6.91
C TRP A 103 0.52 -7.54 7.88
N ARG A 104 0.56 -8.83 8.24
CA ARG A 104 1.64 -9.38 9.07
C ARG A 104 2.99 -9.38 8.37
N LEU A 105 3.01 -9.68 7.07
CA LEU A 105 4.22 -9.68 6.25
C LEU A 105 4.72 -8.26 5.96
N THR A 106 3.84 -7.26 5.98
CA THR A 106 4.18 -5.84 5.76
C THR A 106 4.39 -5.06 7.08
N GLY A 107 4.81 -5.74 8.15
CA GLY A 107 5.22 -5.09 9.40
C GLY A 107 4.07 -4.69 10.34
N GLN A 108 2.83 -5.10 10.06
CA GLN A 108 1.68 -4.89 10.94
C GLN A 108 1.43 -3.42 11.29
N GLN A 109 1.53 -2.52 10.30
CA GLN A 109 1.41 -1.08 10.51
C GLN A 109 0.11 -0.71 11.24
N LYS A 110 0.25 0.11 12.29
CA LYS A 110 -0.85 0.68 13.07
C LYS A 110 -0.69 2.19 13.13
N VAL A 111 -1.75 2.93 12.83
CA VAL A 111 -1.77 4.40 12.94
C VAL A 111 -2.85 4.78 13.93
N VAL A 112 -2.54 5.72 14.83
CA VAL A 112 -3.50 6.18 15.84
C VAL A 112 -3.96 7.59 15.49
N VAL A 113 -5.27 7.74 15.33
CA VAL A 113 -5.94 9.00 14.96
C VAL A 113 -7.02 9.32 15.99
N LYS A 114 -7.63 10.50 15.88
CA LYS A 114 -8.66 10.95 16.84
C LYS A 114 -9.93 11.48 16.20
N VAL A 115 -11.01 11.34 16.96
CA VAL A 115 -12.30 12.01 16.79
C VAL A 115 -12.71 12.69 18.09
N GLU A 116 -13.60 13.69 17.99
CA GLU A 116 -13.98 14.52 19.15
C GLU A 116 -15.24 14.01 19.86
N ASP A 117 -15.92 12.97 19.39
CA ASP A 117 -17.16 12.50 20.02
C ASP A 117 -17.53 11.05 19.65
N GLU A 118 -18.54 10.50 20.33
CA GLU A 118 -19.04 9.13 20.10
C GLU A 118 -19.75 8.96 18.76
N ALA A 119 -20.52 9.96 18.32
CA ALA A 119 -21.31 9.86 17.09
C ALA A 119 -20.37 9.72 15.89
N SER A 120 -19.34 10.57 15.81
CA SER A 120 -18.27 10.50 14.82
C SER A 120 -17.57 9.13 14.82
N LEU A 121 -17.34 8.54 16.00
CA LEU A 121 -16.73 7.21 16.11
C LEU A 121 -17.64 6.11 15.54
N LEU A 122 -18.95 6.18 15.81
CA LEU A 122 -19.95 5.22 15.33
C LEU A 122 -20.17 5.36 13.81
N ASP A 123 -20.25 6.58 13.29
CA ASP A 123 -20.35 6.85 11.85
C ASP A 123 -19.17 6.25 11.07
N LEU A 124 -17.95 6.36 11.60
CA LEU A 124 -16.77 5.74 11.01
C LEU A 124 -16.85 4.20 11.06
N ALA A 125 -17.40 3.64 12.13
CA ALA A 125 -17.58 2.19 12.25
C ALA A 125 -18.55 1.67 11.19
N GLU A 126 -19.66 2.36 10.97
CA GLU A 126 -20.64 2.03 9.93
C GLU A 126 -20.04 2.15 8.53
N LYS A 127 -19.34 3.25 8.23
CA LYS A 127 -18.64 3.44 6.95
C LYS A 127 -17.61 2.35 6.70
N ALA A 128 -16.81 1.99 7.70
CA ALA A 128 -15.83 0.90 7.56
C ALA A 128 -16.49 -0.45 7.29
N ILE A 129 -17.59 -0.78 7.99
CA ILE A 129 -18.34 -2.01 7.76
C ILE A 129 -18.94 -2.02 6.35
N ALA A 130 -19.51 -0.90 5.90
CA ALA A 130 -20.08 -0.77 4.54
C ALA A 130 -19.01 -0.93 3.45
N SER A 131 -17.78 -0.46 3.71
CA SER A 131 -16.62 -0.67 2.83
C SER A 131 -16.02 -2.08 2.92
N GLY A 132 -16.61 -3.00 3.70
CA GLY A 132 -16.12 -4.37 3.84
C GLY A 132 -14.90 -4.53 4.74
N LEU A 133 -14.53 -3.51 5.51
CA LEU A 133 -13.40 -3.57 6.44
C LEU A 133 -13.79 -4.27 7.74
N VAL A 134 -12.83 -4.99 8.32
CA VAL A 134 -12.95 -5.52 9.68
C VAL A 134 -12.92 -4.36 10.67
N THR A 135 -13.82 -4.38 11.65
CA THR A 135 -13.85 -3.38 12.73
C THR A 135 -13.90 -4.00 14.13
N CYS A 136 -13.30 -3.31 15.09
CA CYS A 136 -13.39 -3.65 16.50
C CYS A 136 -13.66 -2.41 17.34
N LEU A 137 -14.88 -2.30 17.86
CA LEU A 137 -15.27 -1.18 18.71
C LEU A 137 -15.14 -1.58 20.19
N ILE A 138 -14.36 -0.82 20.95
CA ILE A 138 -14.12 -1.05 22.36
C ILE A 138 -15.02 -0.16 23.21
N SER A 139 -15.50 -0.72 24.31
CA SER A 139 -16.26 0.00 25.34
C SER A 139 -15.49 -0.02 26.65
N ASP A 140 -15.52 1.08 27.41
CA ASP A 140 -14.96 1.09 28.76
C ASP A 140 -15.81 0.22 29.69
N ALA A 141 -15.16 -0.66 30.45
CA ALA A 141 -15.83 -1.55 31.38
C ALA A 141 -16.34 -0.84 32.67
N GLY A 142 -16.30 0.50 32.72
CA GLY A 142 -16.81 1.28 33.85
C GLY A 142 -15.92 1.25 35.10
N ARG A 143 -14.64 0.88 34.98
CA ARG A 143 -13.67 0.90 36.09
C ARG A 143 -12.96 2.24 36.27
N THR A 144 -13.46 3.30 35.61
CA THR A 144 -12.84 4.63 35.60
C THR A 144 -13.89 5.74 35.64
N GLN A 145 -13.46 7.00 35.63
CA GLN A 145 -14.28 8.22 35.63
C GLN A 145 -15.13 8.43 34.36
N ILE A 146 -15.07 7.52 33.38
CA ILE A 146 -15.89 7.56 32.17
C ILE A 146 -17.16 6.75 32.42
N ALA A 147 -18.30 7.24 31.92
CA ALA A 147 -19.58 6.53 32.05
C ALA A 147 -19.45 5.08 31.56
N PRO A 148 -19.89 4.07 32.35
CA PRO A 148 -19.83 2.67 31.96
C PRO A 148 -20.45 2.42 30.58
N GLY A 149 -19.79 1.63 29.74
CA GLY A 149 -20.29 1.29 28.39
C GLY A 149 -20.00 2.33 27.30
N SER A 150 -19.38 3.47 27.64
CA SER A 150 -18.93 4.47 26.66
C SER A 150 -17.99 3.84 25.64
N LYS A 151 -18.21 4.12 24.36
CA LYS A 151 -17.30 3.68 23.29
C LYS A 151 -16.03 4.49 23.36
N THR A 152 -14.86 3.85 23.30
CA THR A 152 -13.56 4.51 23.55
C THR A 152 -12.69 4.56 22.29
N VAL A 153 -12.50 3.40 21.66
CA VAL A 153 -11.60 3.23 20.52
C VAL A 153 -12.24 2.33 19.48
N LEU A 154 -12.11 2.70 18.21
CA LEU A 154 -12.47 1.89 17.06
C LEU A 154 -11.19 1.43 16.35
N GLY A 155 -11.00 0.12 16.20
CA GLY A 155 -10.05 -0.45 15.26
C GLY A 155 -10.70 -0.59 13.89
N VAL A 156 -10.07 -0.05 12.85
CA VAL A 156 -10.44 -0.18 11.43
C VAL A 156 -9.34 -0.95 10.71
N GLY A 157 -9.69 -2.05 10.05
CA GLY A 157 -8.75 -2.96 9.42
C GLY A 157 -8.32 -4.12 10.35
N PRO A 158 -7.22 -4.83 10.02
CA PRO A 158 -6.27 -4.50 8.97
C PRO A 158 -6.90 -4.61 7.57
N GLY A 159 -6.48 -3.76 6.63
CA GLY A 159 -7.02 -3.73 5.27
C GLY A 159 -6.15 -2.94 4.31
N PRO A 160 -6.49 -2.94 3.00
CA PRO A 160 -5.82 -2.13 1.98
C PRO A 160 -5.71 -0.67 2.41
N CYS A 161 -4.53 -0.07 2.28
CA CYS A 161 -4.29 1.30 2.71
C CYS A 161 -5.31 2.27 2.11
N GLU A 162 -5.54 2.18 0.80
CA GLU A 162 -6.54 3.00 0.08
C GLU A 162 -7.95 2.88 0.68
N LEU A 163 -8.42 1.65 0.94
CA LEU A 163 -9.75 1.40 1.48
C LEU A 163 -9.88 1.91 2.93
N VAL A 164 -8.82 1.75 3.73
CA VAL A 164 -8.77 2.28 5.10
C VAL A 164 -8.72 3.81 5.11
N ASP A 165 -8.05 4.43 4.13
CA ASP A 165 -7.95 5.89 3.99
C ASP A 165 -9.24 6.54 3.50
N GLN A 166 -10.04 5.85 2.67
CA GLN A 166 -11.38 6.32 2.34
C GLN A 166 -12.25 6.57 3.58
N VAL A 167 -12.03 5.79 4.65
CA VAL A 167 -12.75 5.94 5.91
C VAL A 167 -12.04 6.91 6.85
N THR A 168 -10.72 6.82 6.98
CA THR A 168 -9.98 7.45 8.10
C THR A 168 -8.94 8.49 7.69
N GLY A 169 -8.66 8.66 6.39
CA GLY A 169 -7.54 9.47 5.89
C GLY A 169 -7.65 10.97 6.16
N HIS A 170 -8.87 11.46 6.44
CA HIS A 170 -9.14 12.85 6.80
C HIS A 170 -8.96 13.14 8.31
N LEU A 171 -8.75 12.11 9.12
CA LEU A 171 -8.65 12.24 10.58
C LEU A 171 -7.26 12.71 10.99
N LYS A 172 -7.19 13.48 12.08
CA LYS A 172 -5.93 13.96 12.64
C LYS A 172 -5.27 12.86 13.47
N LEU A 173 -3.93 12.82 13.45
CA LEU A 173 -3.16 11.99 14.38
C LEU A 173 -3.50 12.37 15.84
N LEU A 174 -3.51 11.36 16.71
CA LEU A 174 -3.85 11.52 18.12
C LEU A 174 -2.86 12.41 18.87
#